data_AF-A0A9D7H678-F1
#
_entry.id   AF-A0A9D7H678-F1
#
_cell.length_a   1.000
_cell.length_b   1.000
_cell.length_c   1.000
_cell.angle_alpha   90.00
_cell.angle_beta   90.00
_cell.angle_gamma   90.00
#
_symmetry.space_group_name_H-M   'P 1'
#
loop_
_entity.id
_entity.type
_entity.pdbx_description
1 polymer ?
#
loop_
_entity_poly.entity_id
_entity_poly.type
_entity_poly.pdbx_seq_one_letter_code
_entity_poly.pdbx_strand_id
1 'polypeptide(L)'
;MSAGDKKSKSKKSAARKRAAQGVSLTDALAEAAWSEADAALAQALADFDEADTADGKAARKDAMARLGQALSRAGRKRGLARVGELDEEVDFDAEAYDLNAAVAKTPKTVRIQARGVTRGGEMLAKPRVAPVDRNKRS
;
A
#
# COMPACT_ATOMS: atom_id res chain seq x y z
N MET A 1 29.12 -27.49 -70.15
CA MET A 1 28.77 -28.33 -68.99
C MET A 1 29.53 -27.77 -67.80
N SER A 2 28.98 -27.34 -66.67
CA SER A 2 27.64 -27.25 -66.11
C SER A 2 27.68 -26.23 -64.95
N ALA A 3 26.55 -25.54 -64.73
CA ALA A 3 25.94 -25.09 -63.45
C ALA A 3 26.87 -24.63 -62.29
N GLY A 4 26.68 -23.47 -61.67
CA GLY A 4 25.44 -22.89 -61.16
C GLY A 4 25.51 -22.78 -59.62
N ASP A 5 24.70 -21.88 -59.06
CA ASP A 5 24.34 -21.73 -57.64
C ASP A 5 25.21 -20.78 -56.78
N LYS A 6 24.81 -19.52 -56.57
CA LYS A 6 23.64 -18.93 -55.86
C LYS A 6 23.95 -18.58 -54.40
N LYS A 7 23.88 -17.26 -54.13
CA LYS A 7 23.65 -16.64 -52.82
C LYS A 7 22.63 -17.45 -52.00
N SER A 8 22.98 -17.86 -50.78
CA SER A 8 21.99 -18.29 -49.79
C SER A 8 21.94 -17.31 -48.62
N LYS A 9 20.77 -16.70 -48.48
CA LYS A 9 20.38 -15.71 -47.49
C LYS A 9 20.17 -16.35 -46.10
N SER A 10 20.60 -15.61 -45.08
CA SER A 10 19.97 -15.43 -43.75
C SER A 10 18.93 -16.47 -43.31
N LYS A 11 19.31 -17.47 -42.49
CA LYS A 11 18.37 -18.18 -41.61
C LYS A 11 19.08 -18.71 -40.37
N LYS A 12 19.06 -17.95 -39.26
CA LYS A 12 19.13 -18.52 -37.88
C LYS A 12 18.83 -17.53 -36.73
N SER A 13 18.09 -16.44 -36.96
CA SER A 13 17.65 -15.53 -35.89
C SER A 13 16.26 -15.85 -35.31
N ALA A 14 15.61 -16.94 -35.72
CA ALA A 14 14.29 -17.32 -35.21
C ALA A 14 14.34 -18.09 -33.88
N ALA A 15 15.39 -18.90 -33.64
CA ALA A 15 15.54 -19.65 -32.40
C ALA A 15 15.89 -18.75 -31.21
N ARG A 16 16.73 -17.71 -31.42
CA ARG A 16 17.03 -16.71 -30.37
C ARG A 16 15.85 -15.80 -30.05
N LYS A 17 14.88 -15.62 -30.96
CA LYS A 17 13.67 -14.84 -30.70
C LYS A 17 12.60 -15.60 -29.91
N ARG A 18 12.58 -16.93 -29.93
CA ARG A 18 11.62 -17.74 -29.17
C ARG A 18 12.01 -17.93 -27.70
N ALA A 19 13.29 -17.84 -27.36
CA ALA A 19 13.74 -17.85 -25.96
C ALA A 19 13.43 -16.54 -25.21
N ALA A 20 13.12 -15.45 -25.93
CA ALA A 20 12.69 -14.17 -25.35
C ALA A 20 11.16 -14.03 -25.26
N GLN A 21 10.40 -15.09 -25.61
CA GLN A 21 8.93 -15.11 -25.52
C GLN A 21 8.39 -15.88 -24.30
N GLY A 22 9.28 -16.37 -23.43
CA GLY A 22 8.87 -16.76 -22.09
C GLY A 22 8.82 -15.50 -21.24
N VAL A 23 7.68 -15.26 -20.58
CA VAL A 23 7.49 -14.25 -19.52
C VAL A 23 8.81 -14.01 -18.81
N SER A 24 9.33 -12.79 -18.88
CA SER A 24 10.60 -12.49 -18.23
C SER A 24 10.45 -12.84 -16.74
N LEU A 25 11.49 -13.38 -16.09
CA LEU A 25 11.43 -13.74 -14.67
C LEU A 25 10.89 -12.57 -13.83
N THR A 26 11.22 -11.34 -14.21
CA THR A 26 10.70 -10.10 -13.64
C THR A 26 9.19 -9.94 -13.78
N ASP A 27 8.61 -10.24 -14.94
CA ASP A 27 7.15 -10.19 -15.13
C ASP A 27 6.45 -11.29 -14.33
N ALA A 28 7.02 -12.50 -14.27
CA ALA A 28 6.45 -13.60 -13.48
C ALA A 28 6.47 -13.29 -11.97
N LEU A 29 7.55 -12.68 -11.48
CA LEU A 29 7.65 -12.23 -10.09
C LEU A 29 6.71 -11.06 -9.80
N ALA A 30 6.52 -10.15 -10.76
CA ALA A 30 5.54 -9.09 -10.63
C ALA A 30 4.13 -9.66 -10.50
N GLU A 31 3.70 -10.48 -11.45
CA GLU A 31 2.38 -11.15 -11.44
C GLU A 31 2.15 -11.94 -10.13
N ALA A 32 3.16 -12.68 -9.66
CA ALA A 32 3.09 -13.37 -8.37
C ALA A 32 2.88 -12.39 -7.20
N ALA A 33 3.63 -11.28 -7.16
CA ALA A 33 3.47 -10.26 -6.13
C ALA A 33 2.08 -9.60 -6.16
N TRP A 34 1.50 -9.39 -7.35
CA TRP A 34 0.12 -8.90 -7.50
C TRP A 34 -0.89 -9.92 -6.95
N SER A 35 -0.73 -11.19 -7.31
CA SER A 35 -1.62 -12.26 -6.82
C SER A 35 -1.63 -12.40 -5.30
N GLU A 36 -0.46 -12.28 -4.65
CA GLU A 36 -0.34 -12.33 -3.19
C GLU A 36 -1.01 -11.14 -2.50
N ALA A 37 -0.87 -9.95 -3.11
CA ALA A 37 -1.52 -8.75 -2.59
C ALA A 37 -3.05 -8.82 -2.75
N ASP A 38 -3.55 -9.40 -3.84
CA ASP A 38 -4.98 -9.58 -4.09
C ASP A 38 -5.59 -10.60 -3.13
N ALA A 39 -4.90 -11.71 -2.86
CA ALA A 39 -5.31 -12.66 -1.83
C ALA A 39 -5.37 -12.02 -0.43
N ALA A 40 -4.38 -11.19 -0.09
CA ALA A 40 -4.37 -10.46 1.19
C ALA A 40 -5.50 -9.43 1.28
N LEU A 41 -5.85 -8.77 0.17
CA LEU A 41 -6.97 -7.84 0.10
C LEU A 41 -8.32 -8.58 0.21
N ALA A 42 -8.48 -9.72 -0.47
CA ALA A 42 -9.68 -10.54 -0.37
C ALA A 42 -9.93 -10.99 1.09
N GLN A 43 -8.87 -11.39 1.80
CA GLN A 43 -8.98 -11.69 3.24
C GLN A 43 -9.40 -10.46 4.06
N ALA A 44 -8.84 -9.29 3.76
CA ALA A 44 -9.21 -8.06 4.47
C ALA A 44 -10.68 -7.66 4.25
N LEU A 45 -11.25 -7.94 3.07
CA LEU A 45 -12.67 -7.72 2.81
C LEU A 45 -13.54 -8.67 3.63
N ALA A 46 -13.17 -9.97 3.72
CA ALA A 46 -13.87 -10.91 4.58
C ALA A 46 -13.81 -10.52 6.07
N ASP A 47 -12.62 -10.10 6.55
CA ASP A 47 -12.43 -9.62 7.93
C ASP A 47 -13.23 -8.33 8.20
N PHE A 48 -13.47 -7.51 7.17
CA PHE A 48 -14.30 -6.31 7.28
C PHE A 48 -15.76 -6.66 7.51
N ASP A 49 -16.32 -7.59 6.74
CA ASP A 49 -17.71 -8.05 6.90
C ASP A 49 -17.93 -8.68 8.28
N GLU A 50 -16.95 -9.45 8.77
CA GLU A 50 -16.99 -9.97 10.14
C GLU A 50 -16.96 -8.85 11.19
N ALA A 51 -16.15 -7.81 10.97
CA ALA A 51 -16.05 -6.68 11.89
C ALA A 51 -17.28 -5.74 11.86
N ASP A 52 -17.99 -5.69 10.74
CA ASP A 52 -19.24 -4.94 10.57
C ASP A 52 -20.43 -5.67 11.21
N THR A 53 -20.47 -7.00 11.09
CA THR A 53 -21.54 -7.85 11.64
C THR A 53 -21.28 -8.33 13.07
N ALA A 54 -20.12 -8.03 13.66
CA ALA A 54 -19.77 -8.45 15.01
C ALA A 54 -20.67 -7.83 16.08
N ASP A 55 -21.46 -8.67 16.73
CA ASP A 55 -22.28 -8.29 17.87
C ASP A 55 -21.45 -8.20 19.15
N GLY A 56 -21.46 -7.00 19.75
CA GLY A 56 -20.82 -6.74 21.04
C GLY A 56 -19.41 -6.17 20.94
N LYS A 57 -19.04 -5.40 21.97
CA LYS A 57 -17.82 -4.58 21.99
C LYS A 57 -16.52 -5.41 21.91
N ALA A 58 -16.48 -6.57 22.56
CA ALA A 58 -15.30 -7.43 22.56
C ALA A 58 -15.09 -8.10 21.20
N ALA A 59 -16.13 -8.74 20.65
CA ALA A 59 -16.09 -9.37 19.33
C ALA A 59 -15.72 -8.37 18.23
N ARG A 60 -16.33 -7.17 18.26
CA ARG A 60 -15.99 -6.10 17.31
C ARG A 60 -14.53 -5.64 17.44
N LYS A 61 -14.00 -5.53 18.66
CA LYS A 61 -12.59 -5.16 18.87
C LYS A 61 -11.64 -6.18 18.27
N ASP A 62 -11.92 -7.47 18.47
CA ASP A 62 -11.09 -8.56 17.97
C ASP A 62 -11.17 -8.66 16.44
N ALA A 63 -12.37 -8.53 15.88
CA ALA A 63 -12.58 -8.49 14.43
C ALA A 63 -11.87 -7.28 13.79
N MET A 64 -11.96 -6.08 14.39
CA MET A 64 -11.20 -4.90 13.93
C MET A 64 -9.69 -5.08 14.03
N ALA A 65 -9.19 -5.81 15.03
CA ALA A 65 -7.77 -6.13 15.14
C ALA A 65 -7.33 -7.07 14.00
N ARG A 66 -8.12 -8.10 13.66
CA ARG A 66 -7.87 -8.99 12.53
C ARG A 66 -7.89 -8.24 11.20
N LEU A 67 -8.91 -7.44 10.97
CA LEU A 67 -9.00 -6.54 9.81
C LEU A 67 -7.76 -5.64 9.69
N GLY A 68 -7.35 -5.01 10.79
CA GLY A 68 -6.16 -4.16 10.83
C GLY A 68 -4.87 -4.91 10.46
N GLN A 69 -4.74 -6.17 10.89
CA GLN A 69 -3.61 -7.03 10.52
C GLN A 69 -3.67 -7.43 9.03
N ALA A 70 -4.84 -7.81 8.52
CA ALA A 70 -5.02 -8.17 7.11
C ALA A 70 -4.69 -7.01 6.18
N LEU A 71 -5.23 -5.81 6.46
CA LEU A 71 -4.91 -4.59 5.71
C LEU A 71 -3.42 -4.24 5.80
N SER A 72 -2.77 -4.45 6.95
CA SER A 72 -1.33 -4.22 7.09
C SER A 72 -0.49 -5.21 6.27
N ARG A 73 -0.94 -6.46 6.13
CA ARG A 73 -0.30 -7.44 5.23
C ARG A 73 -0.48 -7.03 3.76
N ALA A 74 -1.71 -6.73 3.35
CA ALA A 74 -2.04 -6.31 1.99
C ALA A 74 -1.25 -5.04 1.59
N GLY A 75 -1.22 -4.04 2.46
CA GLY A 75 -0.47 -2.81 2.24
C GLY A 75 1.03 -3.06 2.03
N ARG A 76 1.67 -3.87 2.89
CA ARG A 76 3.10 -4.19 2.74
C ARG A 76 3.40 -4.92 1.42
N LYS A 77 2.54 -5.86 1.00
CA LYS A 77 2.68 -6.55 -0.30
C LYS A 77 2.55 -5.57 -1.48
N ARG A 78 1.78 -4.50 -1.32
CA ARG A 78 1.66 -3.39 -2.27
C ARG A 78 2.70 -2.26 -2.07
N GLY A 79 3.76 -2.49 -1.27
CA GLY A 79 4.81 -1.51 -1.01
C GLY A 79 4.38 -0.28 -0.21
N LEU A 80 3.27 -0.38 0.54
CA LEU A 80 2.78 0.70 1.39
C LEU A 80 3.50 0.69 2.75
N ALA A 81 3.87 1.87 3.23
CA ALA A 81 4.40 2.09 4.57
C ALA A 81 3.54 3.12 5.32
N ARG A 82 3.41 2.95 6.64
CA ARG A 82 2.70 3.90 7.51
C ARG A 82 3.68 4.95 8.04
N VAL A 83 3.20 6.19 8.16
CA VAL A 83 3.99 7.33 8.66
C VAL A 83 3.34 7.95 9.89
N GLY A 84 4.16 8.26 10.89
CA GLY A 84 3.76 8.78 12.19
C GLY A 84 3.33 7.68 13.17
N GLU A 85 3.43 7.99 14.46
CA GLU A 85 2.91 7.14 15.53
C GLU A 85 1.55 7.65 15.99
N LEU A 86 0.63 6.71 16.31
CA LEU A 86 -0.68 7.12 16.84
C LEU A 86 -0.50 7.74 18.22
N ASP A 87 -1.31 8.76 18.51
CA ASP A 87 -1.27 9.54 19.74
C ASP A 87 0.03 10.33 19.97
N GLU A 88 0.96 10.32 19.02
CA GLU A 88 2.16 11.15 19.04
C GLU A 88 1.78 12.64 18.93
N GLU A 89 2.37 13.46 19.80
CA GLU A 89 2.23 14.91 19.76
C GLU A 89 3.40 15.53 19.00
N VAL A 90 3.09 16.29 17.96
CA VAL A 90 4.07 16.91 17.05
C VAL A 90 3.74 18.38 16.82
N ASP A 91 4.72 19.15 16.39
CA ASP A 91 4.49 20.51 15.91
C ASP A 91 3.68 20.46 14.60
N PHE A 92 2.68 21.32 14.49
CA PHE A 92 1.80 21.33 13.33
C PHE A 92 2.49 21.92 12.10
N ASP A 93 2.50 21.12 11.04
CA ASP A 93 2.86 21.52 9.69
C ASP A 93 1.71 21.19 8.74
N ALA A 94 1.18 22.22 8.07
CA ALA A 94 0.07 22.08 7.12
C ALA A 94 0.49 21.38 5.82
N GLU A 95 1.78 21.37 5.48
CA GLU A 95 2.28 20.62 4.32
C GLU A 95 2.32 19.11 4.64
N ALA A 96 2.75 18.74 5.85
CA ALA A 96 2.90 17.35 6.26
C ALA A 96 1.59 16.69 6.74
N TYR A 97 0.64 17.43 7.29
CA TYR A 97 -0.52 16.88 8.00
C TYR A 97 -1.87 17.40 7.52
N ASP A 98 -2.90 16.55 7.63
CA ASP A 98 -4.30 16.95 7.43
C ASP A 98 -4.98 17.19 8.77
N LEU A 99 -5.40 18.43 9.03
CA LEU A 99 -6.08 18.79 10.27
C LEU A 99 -7.54 18.31 10.24
N ASN A 100 -7.87 17.35 11.10
CA ASN A 100 -9.18 16.71 11.23
C ASN A 100 -10.10 17.46 12.22
N ALA A 101 -10.03 18.79 12.23
CA ALA A 101 -10.87 19.64 13.08
C ALA A 101 -11.02 21.03 12.47
N ALA A 102 -12.22 21.59 12.53
CA ALA A 102 -12.45 23.00 12.23
C ALA A 102 -11.92 23.83 13.41
N VAL A 103 -10.82 24.56 13.19
CA VAL A 103 -10.20 25.41 14.21
C VAL A 103 -10.27 26.88 13.81
N ALA A 104 -10.49 27.75 14.80
CA ALA A 104 -10.47 29.19 14.58
C ALA A 104 -9.03 29.75 14.42
N LYS A 105 -8.03 29.05 14.96
CA LYS A 105 -6.61 29.41 14.90
C LYS A 105 -5.78 28.17 14.63
N THR A 106 -4.73 28.32 13.83
CA THR A 106 -3.79 27.23 13.55
C THR A 106 -3.16 26.73 14.85
N PRO A 107 -3.27 25.43 15.18
CA PRO A 107 -2.67 24.88 16.38
C PRO A 107 -1.15 24.89 16.26
N LYS A 108 -0.44 25.06 17.37
CA LYS A 108 1.01 24.88 17.42
C LYS A 108 1.38 23.40 17.50
N THR A 109 0.64 22.65 18.31
CA THR A 109 0.87 21.23 18.60
C THR A 109 -0.38 20.45 18.28
N VAL A 110 -0.21 19.34 17.60
CA VAL A 110 -1.27 18.43 17.18
C VAL A 110 -0.94 17.00 17.57
N ARG A 111 -1.96 16.17 17.71
CA ARG A 111 -1.86 14.74 17.96
C ARG A 111 -2.25 13.95 16.71
N ILE A 112 -1.45 12.95 16.35
CA ILE A 112 -1.76 12.06 15.23
C ILE A 112 -2.90 11.12 15.60
N GLN A 113 -4.05 11.28 14.92
CA GLN A 113 -5.23 10.43 15.09
C GLN A 113 -5.29 9.30 14.06
N ALA A 114 -4.72 9.52 12.87
CA ALA A 114 -4.54 8.48 11.88
C ALA A 114 -3.19 8.62 11.21
N ARG A 115 -2.46 7.51 11.08
CA ARG A 115 -1.17 7.46 10.40
C ARG A 115 -1.33 7.78 8.92
N GLY A 116 -0.31 8.42 8.35
CA GLY A 116 -0.21 8.61 6.91
C GLY A 116 0.19 7.32 6.21
N VAL A 117 0.13 7.33 4.88
CA VAL A 117 0.51 6.21 4.01
C VAL A 117 1.44 6.71 2.91
N THR A 118 2.56 6.03 2.74
CA THR A 118 3.54 6.31 1.67
C THR A 118 3.79 5.08 0.81
N ARG A 119 4.28 5.31 -0.41
CA ARG A 119 4.83 4.28 -1.31
C ARG A 119 6.03 4.85 -2.04
N GLY A 120 7.20 4.20 -1.94
CA GLY A 120 8.39 4.62 -2.69
C GLY A 120 8.83 6.06 -2.43
N GLY A 121 8.57 6.60 -1.23
CA GLY A 121 8.87 7.99 -0.86
C GLY A 121 7.76 9.00 -1.20
N GLU A 122 6.73 8.61 -1.96
CA GLU A 122 5.56 9.43 -2.24
C GLU A 122 4.53 9.31 -1.11
N MET A 123 3.97 10.45 -0.67
CA MET A 123 2.87 10.50 0.30
C MET A 123 1.53 10.27 -0.43
N LEU A 124 0.91 9.13 -0.19
CA LEU A 124 -0.41 8.79 -0.77
C LEU A 124 -1.56 9.29 0.10
N ALA A 125 -1.36 9.34 1.41
CA ALA A 125 -2.32 9.91 2.35
C ALA A 125 -1.56 10.57 3.51
N LYS A 126 -1.83 11.85 3.80
CA LYS A 126 -1.21 12.54 4.92
C LYS A 126 -1.74 11.97 6.25
N PRO A 127 -0.92 11.98 7.31
CA PRO A 127 -1.43 11.68 8.64
C PRO A 127 -2.51 12.70 9.02
N ARG A 128 -3.61 12.20 9.59
CA ARG A 128 -4.69 13.05 10.11
C ARG A 128 -4.41 13.39 11.56
N VAL A 129 -4.49 14.67 11.88
CA VAL A 129 -4.10 15.20 13.18
C VAL A 129 -5.22 16.03 13.80
N ALA A 130 -5.24 16.14 15.11
CA ALA A 130 -6.16 17.02 15.83
C ALA A 130 -5.39 17.91 16.81
N PRO A 131 -5.88 19.12 17.12
CA PRO A 131 -5.25 19.99 18.12
C PRO A 131 -5.13 19.29 19.48
N VAL A 132 -4.02 19.53 20.18
CA VAL A 132 -3.91 19.15 21.59
C VAL A 132 -4.55 20.24 22.44
N ASP A 133 -5.69 19.94 23.08
CA ASP A 133 -6.34 20.85 24.01
C ASP A 133 -5.48 21.06 25.26
N ARG A 134 -4.74 22.17 25.32
CA ARG A 134 -3.96 22.56 26.50
C ARG A 134 -4.81 22.89 27.74
N ASN A 135 -6.13 23.02 27.59
CA ASN A 135 -7.03 23.44 28.67
C ASN A 135 -7.53 22.31 29.59
N LYS A 136 -7.05 21.07 29.43
CA LYS A 136 -7.28 19.99 30.40
C LYS A 136 -5.95 19.51 31.00
N ARG A 137 -5.36 20.34 31.87
CA ARG A 137 -4.49 19.81 32.94
C ARG A 137 -5.40 19.51 34.13
N SER A 138 -5.65 18.23 34.38
CA SER A 138 -5.98 17.70 35.71
C SER A 138 -4.71 17.53 36.51
#